data_AF-A0A0F9H4N2-F1
#
_entry.id   AF-A0A0F9H4N2-F1
#
_cell.length_a   1.000
_cell.length_b   1.000
_cell.length_c   1.000
_cell.angle_alpha   90.00
_cell.angle_beta   90.00
_cell.angle_gamma   90.00
#
_symmetry.space_group_name_H-M   'P 1'
#
loop_
_entity.id
_entity.type
_entity.pdbx_description
1 polymer ?
#
loop_
_entity_poly.entity_id
_entity_poly.type
_entity_poly.pdbx_seq_one_letter_code
_entity_poly.pdbx_strand_id
1 'polypeptide(L)' 'MRRKKYTELGISRVPCERCGAPSTNQWQICATGNKWAGVCAECDISLNEMVIAFMGLPKSLVAEYRLMREKAE' A
#
# COMPACT_ATOMS: atom_id res chain seq x y z
N MET A 1 -3.11 11.61 -14.85
CA MET A 1 -2.83 10.40 -14.06
C MET A 1 -1.33 10.22 -13.88
N ARG A 2 -0.82 10.01 -12.66
CA ARG A 2 0.63 9.95 -12.40
C ARG A 2 1.21 8.58 -12.72
N ARG A 3 2.20 8.54 -13.62
CA ARG A 3 2.90 7.31 -14.06
C ARG A 3 4.25 7.07 -13.38
N LYS A 4 4.74 8.05 -12.60
CA LYS A 4 5.99 7.97 -11.83
C LYS A 4 5.68 7.78 -10.35
N LYS A 5 6.52 7.03 -9.64
CA LYS A 5 6.46 6.90 -8.18
C LYS A 5 6.48 8.28 -7.51
N TYR A 6 5.82 8.39 -6.37
CA TYR A 6 5.99 9.49 -5.43
C TYR A 6 7.33 9.31 -4.70
N THR A 7 7.94 10.43 -4.33
CA THR A 7 9.05 10.45 -3.37
C THR A 7 8.52 10.21 -1.97
N GLU A 8 9.39 9.86 -1.02
CA GLU A 8 9.00 9.69 0.40
C GLU A 8 8.36 10.96 0.98
N LEU A 9 8.94 12.14 0.72
CA LEU A 9 8.32 13.41 1.13
C LEU A 9 7.05 13.74 0.32
N GLY A 10 6.95 13.25 -0.91
CA GLY A 10 5.85 13.55 -1.80
C GLY A 10 4.59 12.75 -1.49
N ILE A 11 4.75 11.54 -0.92
CA ILE A 11 3.63 10.62 -0.70
C ILE A 11 2.76 11.02 0.49
N SER A 12 3.33 11.64 1.52
CA SER A 12 2.60 12.12 2.70
C SER A 12 1.56 13.19 2.37
N ARG A 13 1.69 13.87 1.22
CA ARG A 13 0.73 14.85 0.70
C ARG A 13 -0.37 14.23 -0.17
N VAL A 14 -0.29 12.92 -0.44
CA VAL A 14 -1.25 12.19 -1.27
C VAL A 14 -2.27 11.52 -0.35
N PRO A 15 -3.58 11.77 -0.52
CA PRO A 15 -4.60 11.05 0.23
C PRO A 15 -4.65 9.59 -0.22
N CYS A 16 -4.91 8.69 0.73
CA CYS A 16 -5.11 7.28 0.47
C CYS A 16 -6.31 7.10 -0.46
N GLU A 17 -6.12 6.36 -1.55
CA GLU A 17 -7.15 6.14 -2.58
C GLU A 17 -8.38 5.40 -2.00
N ARG A 18 -8.22 4.63 -0.91
CA ARG A 18 -9.31 3.89 -0.26
C ARG A 18 -10.08 4.72 0.77
N CYS A 19 -9.39 5.43 1.66
CA CYS A 19 -10.02 6.04 2.84
C CYS A 19 -9.73 7.54 3.03
N GLY A 20 -8.89 8.15 2.20
CA GLY A 20 -8.53 9.58 2.29
C GLY A 20 -7.47 9.94 3.33
N ALA A 21 -7.07 9.04 4.22
CA ALA A 21 -5.99 9.29 5.19
C ALA A 21 -4.65 9.59 4.50
N PRO A 22 -3.70 10.30 5.13
CA PRO A 22 -2.38 10.53 4.56
C PRO A 22 -1.68 9.24 4.15
N SER A 23 -1.13 9.20 2.93
CA SER A 23 -0.46 8.00 2.42
C SER A 23 0.97 7.91 2.92
N THR A 24 1.40 6.68 3.21
CA THR A 24 2.80 6.32 3.50
C THR A 24 3.35 5.34 2.47
N ASN A 25 2.45 4.69 1.72
CA ASN A 25 2.74 3.62 0.78
C ASN A 25 2.12 3.97 -0.58
N GLN A 26 2.65 3.36 -1.64
CA GLN A 26 2.09 3.49 -2.98
C GLN A 26 2.00 2.12 -3.64
N TRP A 27 0.89 1.90 -4.34
CA TRP A 27 0.66 0.69 -5.12
C TRP A 27 0.53 1.05 -6.60
N GLN A 28 1.07 0.20 -7.48
CA GLN A 28 0.83 0.34 -8.93
C GLN A 28 -0.26 -0.63 -9.38
N ILE A 29 -1.39 -0.10 -9.84
CA ILE A 29 -2.54 -0.91 -10.21
C ILE A 29 -2.58 -1.05 -11.74
N CYS A 30 -2.26 -2.24 -12.26
CA CYS A 30 -2.17 -2.51 -13.69
C CYS A 30 -3.47 -2.18 -14.45
N ALA A 31 -4.62 -2.58 -13.89
CA ALA A 31 -5.95 -2.36 -14.47
C ALA A 31 -6.33 -0.86 -14.57
N THR A 32 -5.64 0.02 -13.85
CA THR A 32 -5.86 1.48 -13.92
C THR A 32 -4.89 2.17 -14.88
N GLY A 33 -4.33 1.45 -15.85
CA GLY A 33 -3.32 1.99 -16.76
C GLY A 33 -1.98 2.26 -16.05
N ASN A 34 -1.62 1.39 -15.10
CA ASN A 34 -0.38 1.47 -14.32
C ASN A 34 -0.24 2.77 -13.49
N LYS A 35 -1.36 3.30 -12.97
CA LYS A 35 -1.38 4.44 -12.03
C LYS A 35 -0.67 4.07 -10.73
N TRP A 36 0.11 5.00 -10.18
CA TRP A 36 0.55 4.94 -8.79
C TRP A 36 -0.54 5.53 -7.89
N ALA A 37 -1.13 4.69 -7.04
CA ALA A 37 -2.14 5.06 -6.04
C ALA A 37 -1.49 5.17 -4.66
N GLY A 38 -1.80 6.23 -3.92
CA GLY A 38 -1.38 6.39 -2.53
C GLY A 38 -2.21 5.53 -1.59
N VAL A 39 -1.59 4.93 -0.59
CA VAL A 39 -2.23 4.07 0.41
C VAL A 39 -1.67 4.39 1.79
N CYS A 40 -2.54 4.51 2.80
CA CYS A 40 -2.11 4.61 4.19
C CYS A 40 -1.70 3.24 4.75
N ALA A 41 -0.95 3.21 5.84
CA ALA A 41 -0.45 1.97 6.45
C ALA A 41 -1.53 0.90 6.67
N GLU A 42 -2.66 1.26 7.29
CA GLU A 42 -3.78 0.34 7.55
C GLU A 42 -4.40 -0.25 6.29
N CYS A 43 -4.61 0.58 5.27
CA CYS A 43 -5.17 0.12 4.00
C CYS A 43 -4.18 -0.74 3.23
N ASP A 44 -2.88 -0.46 3.37
CA ASP A 44 -1.82 -1.22 2.72
C ASP A 44 -1.66 -2.61 3.34
N ILE A 45 -1.76 -2.73 4.67
CA ILE A 45 -1.83 -4.04 5.36
C ILE A 45 -3.05 -4.83 4.91
N SER A 46 -4.23 -4.19 4.88
CA SER A 46 -5.48 -4.83 4.44
C SER A 46 -5.38 -5.31 2.98
N LEU A 47 -4.73 -4.54 2.13
CA LEU A 47 -4.52 -4.88 0.72
C LEU A 47 -3.55 -6.07 0.56
N ASN A 48 -2.44 -6.07 1.29
CA ASN A 48 -1.50 -7.20 1.30
C ASN A 48 -2.16 -8.48 1.82
N GLU A 49 -2.99 -8.40 2.86
CA GLU A 49 -3.75 -9.55 3.37
C GLU A 49 -4.68 -10.14 2.30
N MET A 50 -5.40 -9.28 1.57
CA MET A 50 -6.25 -9.70 0.45
C MET A 50 -5.45 -10.34 -0.68
N VAL A 51 -4.32 -9.75 -1.08
CA VAL A 51 -3.48 -10.25 -2.18
C VAL A 51 -2.81 -11.58 -1.81
N ILE A 52 -2.30 -11.72 -0.59
CA ILE A 52 -1.72 -12.98 -0.09
C ILE A 52 -2.77 -14.10 -0.11
N ALA A 53 -3.98 -13.82 0.36
CA ALA A 53 -5.08 -14.78 0.32
C ALA A 53 -5.46 -15.15 -1.13
N PHE A 54 -5.60 -14.17 -2.01
CA PHE A 54 -5.93 -14.36 -3.42
C PHE A 54 -4.88 -15.20 -4.16
N MET A 55 -3.60 -14.95 -3.89
CA MET A 55 -2.48 -15.66 -4.51
C MET A 55 -2.23 -17.05 -3.90
N GLY A 56 -2.95 -17.43 -2.84
CA GLY A 56 -2.74 -18.70 -2.14
C GLY A 56 -1.40 -18.78 -1.40
N LEU A 57 -0.89 -17.64 -0.91
CA LEU A 57 0.40 -17.55 -0.22
C LEU A 57 0.26 -17.81 1.30
N PRO A 58 1.36 -18.16 1.99
CA PRO A 58 1.33 -18.38 3.44
C PRO A 58 0.86 -17.15 4.22
N LYS A 59 -0.07 -17.37 5.16
CA LYS A 59 -0.58 -16.31 6.04
C LYS A 59 0.49 -15.68 6.94
N SER A 60 1.58 -16.38 7.21
CA SER A 60 2.72 -15.87 7.99
C SER A 60 3.30 -14.59 7.38
N LEU A 61 3.24 -14.44 6.06
CA LEU A 61 3.72 -13.25 5.35
C LEU A 61 2.95 -11.98 5.76
N VAL A 62 1.66 -12.08 6.10
CA VAL A 62 0.87 -10.94 6.61
C VAL A 62 1.36 -10.56 8.02
N ALA A 63 1.62 -11.55 8.87
CA ALA A 63 2.10 -11.30 10.24
C ALA A 63 3.51 -10.67 10.23
N GLU A 64 4.41 -11.19 9.40
CA GLU A 64 5.73 -10.60 9.18
C GLU A 64 5.63 -9.16 8.67
N TYR A 65 4.72 -8.92 7.71
CA TYR A 65 4.48 -7.58 7.17
C TYR A 65 4.00 -6.59 8.25
N ARG A 66 3.05 -7.00 9.10
CA ARG A 66 2.56 -6.19 10.23
C ARG A 66 3.68 -5.82 11.19
N LEU A 67 4.53 -6.78 11.57
CA LEU A 67 5.68 -6.55 12.45
C LEU A 67 6.72 -5.61 11.84
N MET A 68 6.96 -5.73 10.52
CA MET A 68 7.85 -4.80 9.81
C MET A 68 7.31 -3.36 9.82
N ARG A 69 5.98 -3.19 9.76
CA ARG A 69 5.33 -1.88 9.80
C ARG A 69 5.39 -1.24 11.18
N GLU A 70 5.11 -1.98 12.24
CA GLU A 70 5.17 -1.47 13.63
C GLU A 70 6.57 -0.97 14.01
N LYS A 71 7.63 -1.54 13.44
CA LYS A 71 9.03 -1.12 13.72
C LYS A 71 9.48 0.11 12.94
N ALA A 72 8.73 0.51 11.92
CA ALA A 72 9.07 1.64 11.04
C ALA A 72 8.39 2.95 11.47
N GLU A 73 7.49 2.89 12.46
CA GLU A 73 6.77 4.00 13.09
C GLU A 73 7.45 4.40 14.41
#